data_AF-A0A958GHQ0-F1
#
_entry.id   AF-A0A958GHQ0-F1
#
_cell.length_a   1.000
_cell.length_b   1.000
_cell.length_c   1.000
_cell.angle_alpha   90.00
_cell.angle_beta   90.00
_cell.angle_gamma   90.00
#
_symmetry.space_group_name_H-M   'P 1'
#
loop_
_entity.id
_entity.type
_entity.pdbx_description
1 polymer ?
#
loop_
_entity_poly.entity_id
_entity_poly.type
_entity_poly.pdbx_seq_one_letter_code
_entity_poly.pdbx_strand_id
1 'polypeptide(L)' 'MKQSIQFYNLSKMKRVLIIGNAGSGKTTLAKKLSLQLKIPLVSLDSLFWKPGWVELSRAEFDQLLQIEL' A
#
# COMPACT_ATOMS: atom_id res chain seq x y z
N MET A 1 0.35 0.61 34.97
CA MET A 1 -0.33 0.63 33.66
C MET A 1 0.17 -0.54 32.81
N LYS A 2 -0.56 -1.67 32.78
CA LYS A 2 -0.27 -2.75 31.82
C LYS A 2 -0.97 -2.38 30.53
N GLN A 3 -0.22 -2.04 29.47
CA GLN A 3 -0.79 -1.94 28.14
C GLN A 3 -1.28 -3.34 27.76
N SER A 4 -2.60 -3.49 27.61
CA SER A 4 -3.21 -4.71 27.12
C SER A 4 -2.86 -4.88 25.65
N ILE A 5 -2.26 -6.01 25.30
CA ILE A 5 -2.06 -6.40 23.91
C ILE A 5 -3.45 -6.70 23.33
N GLN A 6 -3.90 -5.87 22.38
CA GLN A 6 -5.08 -6.17 21.57
C GLN A 6 -4.68 -7.11 20.44
N PHE A 7 -5.28 -8.29 20.42
CA PHE A 7 -5.19 -9.19 19.26
C PHE A 7 -6.22 -8.75 18.22
N TYR A 8 -5.75 -8.24 17.08
CA TYR A 8 -6.61 -7.88 15.97
C TYR A 8 -7.03 -9.14 15.21
N ASN A 9 -8.32 -9.22 14.87
CA ASN A 9 -8.81 -10.30 14.03
C ASN A 9 -8.32 -10.09 12.58
N LEU A 10 -7.27 -10.83 12.22
CA LEU A 10 -6.65 -10.76 10.88
C LEU A 10 -7.62 -11.15 9.76
N SER A 11 -8.71 -11.88 10.05
CA SER A 11 -9.71 -12.21 9.03
C SER A 11 -10.51 -11.00 8.52
N LYS A 12 -10.49 -9.87 9.25
CA LYS A 12 -11.10 -8.60 8.81
C LYS A 12 -10.15 -7.69 8.03
N MET A 13 -8.83 -7.91 8.09
CA MET A 13 -7.87 -7.07 7.36
C MET A 13 -7.87 -7.45 5.88
N LYS A 14 -8.48 -6.60 5.05
CA LYS A 14 -8.57 -6.83 3.60
C LYS A 14 -7.36 -6.32 2.80
N ARG A 15 -6.51 -5.48 3.39
CA ARG A 15 -5.40 -4.80 2.69
C ARG A 15 -4.19 -4.64 3.58
N VAL A 16 -3.01 -4.65 2.95
CA VAL A 16 -1.71 -4.41 3.60
C VAL A 16 -1.11 -3.15 3.01
N LEU A 17 -0.76 -2.18 3.86
CA LEU A 17 -0.05 -0.96 3.48
C LEU A 17 1.42 -1.10 3.91
N ILE A 18 2.36 -0.91 2.98
CA ILE A 18 3.81 -0.99 3.24
C ILE A 18 4.40 0.41 3.08
N ILE A 19 4.84 0.98 4.19
CA ILE A 19 5.47 2.32 4.26
C ILE A 19 6.88 2.24 4.85
N GLY A 20 7.69 3.26 4.62
CA GLY A 20 9.08 3.33 5.07
C GLY A 20 9.98 4.17 4.16
N ASN A 21 11.20 4.43 4.61
CA ASN A 21 12.15 5.32 3.93
C ASN A 21 12.55 4.82 2.53
N ALA A 22 13.06 5.72 1.69
CA ALA A 22 13.68 5.34 0.42
C ALA A 22 14.81 4.33 0.66
N GLY A 23 14.90 3.29 -0.20
CA GLY A 23 15.91 2.24 -0.05
C GLY A 23 15.63 1.16 1.01
N SER A 24 14.57 1.26 1.83
CA SER A 24 14.29 0.25 2.88
C SER A 24 13.78 -1.11 2.38
N GLY A 25 13.62 -1.29 1.07
CA GLY A 25 13.19 -2.55 0.46
C GLY A 25 11.67 -2.76 0.39
N LYS A 26 10.84 -1.72 0.56
CA LYS A 26 9.37 -1.79 0.46
C LYS A 26 8.88 -2.55 -0.78
N THR A 27 9.38 -2.16 -1.95
CA THR A 27 9.00 -2.77 -3.23
C THR A 27 9.36 -4.25 -3.28
N THR A 28 10.50 -4.63 -2.71
CA THR A 28 10.93 -6.02 -2.62
C THR A 28 10.02 -6.83 -1.71
N LEU A 29 9.69 -6.29 -0.53
CA LEU A 29 8.77 -6.93 0.41
C LEU A 29 7.37 -7.07 -0.18
N ALA A 30 6.84 -6.01 -0.80
CA ALA A 30 5.51 -5.98 -1.38
C ALA A 30 5.35 -7.03 -2.50
N LYS A 31 6.34 -7.14 -3.39
CA LYS A 31 6.38 -8.19 -4.42
C LYS A 31 6.39 -9.60 -3.84
N LYS A 32 7.25 -9.85 -2.85
CA LYS A 32 7.32 -11.17 -2.17
C LYS A 32 5.99 -11.53 -1.50
N LEU A 33 5.40 -10.58 -0.78
CA LEU A 33 4.15 -10.77 -0.05
C LEU A 33 2.98 -11.04 -1.00
N SER A 34 2.89 -10.25 -2.08
CA SER A 34 1.87 -10.43 -3.13
C SER A 34 1.93 -11.82 -3.74
N LEU A 35 3.12 -12.31 -4.08
CA LEU A 35 3.31 -13.66 -4.63
C LEU A 35 2.96 -14.76 -3.62
N GLN A 36 3.41 -14.62 -2.36
CA GLN A 36 3.17 -15.64 -1.33
C GLN A 36 1.71 -15.74 -0.92
N LEU A 37 1.03 -14.59 -0.77
CA LEU A 37 -0.37 -14.52 -0.36
C LEU A 37 -1.36 -14.57 -1.54
N LYS A 38 -0.85 -14.51 -2.78
CA LYS A 38 -1.64 -14.43 -4.02
C LYS A 38 -2.64 -13.26 -4.00
N ILE A 39 -2.18 -12.10 -3.54
CA ILE A 39 -2.98 -10.86 -3.48
C ILE A 39 -2.46 -9.84 -4.49
N PRO A 40 -3.31 -8.94 -5.02
CA PRO A 40 -2.88 -7.86 -5.90
C PRO A 40 -1.83 -6.95 -5.25
N LEU A 41 -0.95 -6.38 -6.07
CA LEU A 41 0.05 -5.40 -5.68
C LEU A 41 -0.27 -4.07 -6.36
N VAL A 42 -0.59 -3.05 -5.57
CA VAL A 42 -0.84 -1.69 -6.05
C VAL A 42 0.32 -0.77 -5.62
N SER A 43 0.92 -0.06 -6.58
CA SER A 43 2.00 0.91 -6.33
C SER A 43 1.41 2.31 -6.22
N LEU A 44 1.30 2.85 -5.01
CA LEU A 44 0.73 4.19 -4.79
C LEU A 44 1.57 5.30 -5.46
N ASP A 45 2.90 5.16 -5.46
CA ASP A 45 3.79 6.12 -6.12
C ASP A 45 3.50 6.19 -7.63
N SER A 46 3.25 5.04 -8.26
CA SER A 46 2.93 4.97 -9.70
C SER A 46 1.59 5.62 -10.04
N LEU A 47 0.66 5.66 -9.08
CA LEU A 47 -0.64 6.30 -9.23
C LEU A 47 -0.64 7.77 -8.86
N PHE A 48 0.31 8.24 -8.05
CA PHE A 48 0.33 9.62 -7.55
C PHE A 48 1.14 10.58 -8.44
N TRP A 49 2.14 10.07 -9.16
CA TRP A 49 3.04 10.88 -9.97
C TRP A 49 2.73 10.75 -11.47
N LYS A 50 2.39 11.87 -12.11
CA LYS A 50 2.37 11.98 -13.59
C LYS A 50 3.80 12.04 -14.15
N PRO A 51 3.99 11.74 -15.45
CA PRO A 51 5.27 11.98 -16.13
C PRO A 51 5.79 13.40 -15.87
N GLY A 52 7.08 13.51 -15.55
CA GLY A 52 7.69 14.78 -15.14
C GLY A 52 7.54 15.12 -13.66
N TRP A 53 7.18 14.14 -12.81
CA TRP A 53 7.06 14.32 -11.34
C TRP A 53 6.00 15.35 -10.96
N VAL A 54 4.91 15.41 -11.74
CA VAL A 54 3.79 16.29 -11.47
C VAL A 54 2.80 15.56 -10.54
N GLU A 55 2.49 16.18 -9.41
CA GLU A 55 1.51 15.64 -8.45
C GLU A 55 0.11 15.61 -9.07
N LEU A 56 -0.60 14.51 -8.86
CA LEU A 56 -2.03 14.42 -9.15
C LEU A 56 -2.83 15.17 -8.10
N SER A 57 -3.95 15.77 -8.51
CA SER A 57 -4.92 16.23 -7.54
C SER A 57 -5.45 15.05 -6.74
N ARG A 58 -5.84 15.29 -5.48
CA ARG A 58 -6.34 14.22 -4.63
C ARG A 58 -7.55 13.49 -5.22
N ALA A 59 -8.43 14.22 -5.91
CA ALA A 59 -9.59 13.64 -6.58
C ALA A 59 -9.21 12.69 -7.72
N GLU A 60 -8.23 13.07 -8.56
CA GLU A 60 -7.75 12.20 -9.63
C GLU A 60 -7.04 10.96 -9.05
N PHE A 61 -6.23 11.13 -8.01
CA PHE A 61 -5.57 10.01 -7.34
C PHE A 61 -6.58 9.02 -6.73
N ASP A 62 -7.59 9.54 -6.02
CA ASP A 62 -8.63 8.69 -5.42
C ASP A 62 -9.42 7.92 -6.49
N GLN A 63 -9.69 8.52 -7.65
CA GLN A 63 -10.33 7.85 -8.78
C GLN A 63 -9.47 6.72 -9.34
N LEU A 64 -8.17 6.96 -9.57
CA LEU A 64 -7.24 5.94 -10.06
C LEU A 64 -7.07 4.79 -9.06
N LEU A 65 -6.96 5.12 -7.77
CA LEU A 65 -6.84 4.14 -6.71
C LEU A 65 -8.10 3.25 -6.61
N GLN A 66 -9.29 3.79 -6.84
CA GLN A 66 -10.53 3.00 -6.87
C GLN A 66 -10.58 2.00 -8.03
N ILE A 67 -9.93 2.29 -9.15
CA ILE A 67 -9.89 1.39 -10.32
C ILE A 67 -8.96 0.19 -10.06
N GLU A 68 -7.88 0.40 -9.29
CA GLU A 68 -6.85 -0.60 -8.99
C GLU A 68 -7.20 -1.53 -7.81
N LEU A 69 -8.20 -1.17 -6.98
CA LEU A 69 -8.60 -1.90 -5.76
C LEU A 69 -9.85 -2.77 -5.96
#